data_AF-A0A1F9SED0-F1
#
_entry.id   AF-A0A1F9SED0-F1
#
_cell.length_a   1.000
_cell.length_b   1.000
_cell.length_c   1.000
_cell.angle_alpha   90.00
_cell.angle_beta   90.00
_cell.angle_gamma   90.00
#
_symmetry.space_group_name_H-M   'P 1'
#
loop_
_entity.id
_entity.type
_entity.pdbx_description
1 polymer ?
#
loop_
_entity_poly.entity_id
_entity_poly.type
_entity_poly.pdbx_seq_one_letter_code
_entity_poly.pdbx_strand_id
1 'polypeptide(L)' 'MFVERLWRSVKYEDVFLKGYRTIPEAREGLKKHLEFYNNTRHHQGLDYKMPAEVYFGEPRLRPAIA' A
#
# COMPACT_ATOMS: atom_id res chain seq x y z
N MET A 1 -5.17 -0.04 -14.94
CA MET A 1 -3.89 -0.68 -14.54
C MET A 1 -3.44 -0.25 -13.14
N PHE A 2 -4.28 -0.36 -12.09
CA PHE A 2 -3.84 -0.08 -10.71
C PHE A 2 -3.21 -1.32 -10.07
N VAL A 3 -3.81 -2.48 -10.33
CA VAL A 3 -3.44 -3.77 -9.75
C VAL A 3 -2.08 -4.25 -10.26
N GLU A 4 -1.75 -4.09 -11.55
CA GLU A 4 -0.44 -4.54 -12.05
C GLU A 4 0.74 -3.74 -11.48
N ARG A 5 0.59 -2.40 -11.38
CA ARG A 5 1.63 -1.55 -10.79
C ARG A 5 1.83 -1.87 -9.32
N LEU A 6 0.74 -2.08 -8.58
CA LEU A 6 0.78 -2.53 -7.19
C LEU A 6 1.57 -3.85 -7.06
N TRP A 7 1.22 -4.88 -7.81
CA TRP A 7 1.89 -6.18 -7.70
C TRP A 7 3.35 -6.14 -8.15
N ARG A 8 3.73 -5.25 -9.07
CA ARG A 8 5.14 -5.01 -9.38
C ARG A 8 5.86 -4.43 -8.16
N SER A 9 5.33 -3.39 -7.54
CA SER A 9 5.91 -2.79 -6.34
C SER A 9 6.04 -3.81 -5.20
N VAL A 10 4.97 -4.54 -4.88
CA VAL A 10 4.98 -5.56 -3.81
C VAL A 10 6.07 -6.61 -4.03
N LYS A 11 6.22 -7.11 -5.25
CA LYS A 11 7.23 -8.13 -5.54
C LYS A 11 8.65 -7.59 -5.39
N TYR A 12 8.94 -6.47 -6.05
CA TYR A 12 10.32 -5.97 -6.17
C TYR A 12 10.79 -5.16 -4.96
N GLU A 13 9.89 -4.50 -4.24
CA GLU A 13 10.22 -3.63 -3.12
C GLU A 13 10.02 -4.31 -1.76
N ASP A 14 9.38 -5.49 -1.72
CA ASP A 14 9.10 -6.21 -0.47
C ASP A 14 9.48 -7.69 -0.55
N VAL A 15 8.74 -8.49 -1.33
CA VAL A 15 8.83 -9.95 -1.29
C VAL A 15 10.20 -10.46 -1.71
N PHE A 16 10.74 -9.97 -2.83
CA PHE A 16 12.04 -10.41 -3.34
C PHE A 16 13.21 -9.91 -2.49
N LEU A 17 13.06 -8.78 -1.80
CA LEU A 17 14.11 -8.23 -0.94
C LEU A 17 14.14 -8.93 0.42
N LYS A 18 12.98 -9.24 0.98
CA LYS A 18 12.87 -9.81 2.33
C LYS A 18 12.95 -11.33 2.35
N GLY A 19 12.61 -12.00 1.24
CA GLY A 19 12.76 -13.45 1.11
C GLY A 19 12.05 -14.24 2.21
N TYR A 20 10.81 -13.84 2.52
CA TYR A 20 10.01 -14.42 3.61
C TYR A 20 10.01 -15.95 3.56
N ARG A 21 10.26 -16.59 4.70
CA ARG A 21 10.45 -18.04 4.80
C ARG A 21 9.17 -18.77 5.17
N THR A 22 8.22 -18.06 5.79
CA THR A 22 6.96 -18.64 6.26
C THR A 22 5.77 -17.76 5.89
N ILE A 23 4.59 -18.37 5.79
CA ILE A 23 3.36 -17.63 5.52
C ILE A 23 3.04 -16.59 6.61
N PRO A 24 3.19 -16.87 7.92
CA PRO A 24 2.96 -15.85 8.95
C PRO A 24 3.87 -14.62 8.79
N GLU A 25 5.15 -14.85 8.49
CA GLU A 25 6.13 -13.78 8.25
C GLU A 25 5.74 -12.94 7.03
N ALA A 26 5.41 -13.61 5.91
CA ALA A 26 4.95 -12.95 4.70
C ALA A 26 3.68 -12.14 4.95
N ARG A 27 2.74 -12.65 5.75
CA ARG A 27 1.49 -11.96 6.07
C ARG A 27 1.73 -10.67 6.86
N GLU A 28 2.58 -10.71 7.88
CA GLU A 28 2.95 -9.53 8.68
C GLU A 28 3.72 -8.51 7.83
N GLY A 29 4.67 -9.00 7.04
CA GLY A 29 5.48 -8.17 6.17
C GLY A 29 4.68 -7.46 5.07
N LEU A 30 3.80 -8.19 4.38
CA LEU A 30 2.89 -7.63 3.38
C LEU A 30 1.88 -6.67 3.99
N LYS A 31 1.36 -6.95 5.19
CA LYS A 31 0.47 -6.01 5.91
C LYS A 31 1.16 -4.67 6.10
N LYS A 32 2.39 -4.67 6.64
CA LYS A 32 3.19 -3.45 6.82
C LYS A 32 3.47 -2.72 5.51
N HIS A 33 3.84 -3.47 4.46
CA HIS A 33 4.12 -2.88 3.16
C HIS A 33 2.87 -2.22 2.53
N LEU A 34 1.72 -2.89 2.58
CA LEU A 34 0.46 -2.38 2.03
C LEU A 34 -0.06 -1.16 2.82
N GLU A 35 0.11 -1.15 4.15
CA GLU A 35 -0.23 0.00 4.99
C GLU A 35 0.58 1.24 4.56
N PHE A 36 1.89 1.09 4.40
CA PHE A 36 2.77 2.14 3.88
C PHE A 36 2.41 2.57 2.46
N TYR A 37 2.19 1.61 1.55
CA TYR A 37 1.87 1.89 0.15
C TYR A 37 0.59 2.71 0.01
N ASN A 38 -0.43 2.39 0.82
CA ASN A 38 -1.75 3.00 0.74
C ASN A 38 -1.85 4.33 1.50
N ASN A 39 -1.13 4.50 2.61
CA ASN A 39 -1.34 5.60 3.55
C ASN A 39 -0.12 6.50 3.77
N THR A 40 0.97 6.30 3.04
CA THR A 40 2.19 7.11 3.23
C THR A 40 2.87 7.42 1.91
N ARG A 41 2.97 6.43 1.01
CA ARG A 41 3.63 6.63 -0.28
C ARG A 41 2.78 7.53 -1.18
N HIS A 42 3.40 8.61 -1.65
CA HIS A 42 2.84 9.49 -2.68
C HIS A 42 3.11 8.89 -4.05
N HIS A 43 2.10 8.89 -4.93
CA HIS A 43 2.22 8.28 -6.26
C HIS A 43 2.11 9.34 -7.34
N GLN A 44 3.16 9.52 -8.14
CA GLN A 44 3.16 10.50 -9.25
C GLN A 44 1.98 10.29 -10.23
N GLY A 45 1.60 9.04 -10.49
CA GLY A 45 0.44 8.73 -11.34
C GLY A 45 -0.92 9.05 -10.71
N LEU A 46 -0.94 9.50 -9.46
CA LEU A 46 -2.11 9.93 -8.68
C LEU A 46 -2.00 11.40 -8.26
N ASP A 47 -1.33 12.24 -9.06
CA ASP A 47 -1.04 13.64 -8.72
C ASP A 47 -0.37 13.79 -7.34
N TYR A 48 0.57 12.88 -7.05
CA TYR A 48 1.25 12.78 -5.77
C TYR A 48 0.34 12.49 -4.57
N LYS A 49 -0.91 12.06 -4.76
CA LYS A 49 -1.75 11.59 -3.67
C LYS A 49 -1.43 10.16 -3.26
N MET A 50 -1.86 9.79 -2.06
CA MET A 50 -1.82 8.43 -1.55
C MET A 50 -3.02 7.63 -2.07
N PRO A 51 -2.91 6.31 -2.29
CA PRO A 51 -4.01 5.50 -2.78
C PRO A 51 -5.25 5.58 -1.88
N ALA A 52 -5.06 5.64 -0.56
CA ALA A 52 -6.17 5.82 0.37
C ALA A 52 -6.90 7.15 0.19
N GLU A 53 -6.19 8.24 -0.12
CA GLU A 53 -6.82 9.55 -0.37
C GLU A 53 -7.63 9.57 -1.66
N VAL A 54 -7.16 8.88 -2.70
CA VAL A 54 -7.89 8.78 -3.97
C VAL A 54 -9.15 7.93 -3.81
N TYR A 55 -9.06 6.84 -3.05
CA TYR A 55 -10.17 5.89 -2.90
C TYR A 55 -11.22 6.32 -1.86
N PHE A 56 -10.78 6.83 -0.70
CA PHE A 56 -11.65 7.21 0.41
C PHE A 56 -11.90 8.73 0.52
N GLY A 57 -11.23 9.55 -0.31
CA GLY A 57 -11.19 11.00 -0.16
C GLY A 57 -10.17 11.46 0.88
N GLU A 58 -9.96 12.78 1.00
CA GLU A 58 -9.05 13.32 2.01
C GLU A 58 -9.54 13.01 3.44
N PRO A 59 -8.62 12.84 4.42
CA PRO A 59 -8.97 12.57 5.82
C PRO A 59 -9.98 13.54 6.42
N ARG A 60 -10.04 14.78 5.92
CA ARG A 60 -11.01 15.81 6.32
C ARG A 60 -12.47 15.45 6.01
N LEU A 61 -12.71 14.45 5.17
CA LEU A 61 -14.05 13.97 4.79
C LEU A 61 -14.35 12.56 5.35
N ARG A 62 -13.55 12.03 6.28
CA ARG A 62 -13.95 10.84 7.03
C ARG A 62 -14.98 11.27 8.09
N PRO A 63 -16.25 10.82 8.03
CA PRO A 63 -17.04 10.80 9.24
C PRO A 63 -16.28 9.90 10.22
N ALA A 64 -16.04 10.39 11.43
CA ALA A 64 -15.60 9.54 12.52
C ALA A 64 -16.67 8.47 12.72
N ILE A 65 -16.44 7.28 12.14
CA ILE A 65 -17.26 6.12 12.47
C ILE A 65 -16.77 5.62 13.82
N ALA A 66 -17.63 5.88 14.83
CA ALA A 66 -17.55 5.36 16.18
C ALA A 66 -17.79 3.84 16.19
#